data_AF-A0A0G1IX03-F1
#
_entry.id   AF-A0A0G1IX03-F1
#
_cell.length_a   1.000
_cell.length_b   1.000
_cell.length_c   1.000
_cell.angle_alpha   90.00
_cell.angle_beta   90.00
_cell.angle_gamma   90.00
#
_symmetry.space_group_name_H-M   'P 1'
#
loop_
_entity.id
_entity.type
_entity.pdbx_description
1 polymer ?
#
loop_
_entity_poly.entity_id
_entity_poly.type
_entity_poly.pdbx_seq_one_letter_code
_entity_poly.pdbx_strand_id
1 'polypeptide(L)' 'MDLIQKKYLTIHQAAKLIGVTALTLRNWDNLRKFQAARHPINNYRVYTLEQIESLLKKLGLPKPAKKLVIKILED' A
#
# COMPACT_ATOMS: atom_id res chain seq x y z
N MET A 1 -20.50 11.12 -1.76
CA MET A 1 -19.69 11.18 -0.52
C MET A 1 -18.41 10.42 -0.78
N ASP A 2 -17.32 11.12 -1.07
CA ASP A 2 -16.01 10.54 -1.35
C ASP A 2 -15.41 9.97 -0.06
N LEU A 3 -15.77 8.73 0.25
CA LEU A 3 -15.21 7.98 1.40
C LEU A 3 -13.76 7.55 1.16
N ILE A 4 -13.19 7.86 -0.01
CA ILE A 4 -11.80 7.57 -0.39
C ILE A 4 -11.01 8.89 -0.46
N GLN A 5 -11.14 9.76 0.55
CA GLN A 5 -10.04 10.71 0.80
C GLN A 5 -8.75 9.91 0.95
N LYS A 6 -7.64 10.44 0.41
CA LYS A 6 -6.29 9.82 0.35
C LYS A 6 -5.81 9.30 1.71
N LYS A 7 -6.35 8.17 2.16
CA LYS A 7 -5.89 7.47 3.36
C LYS A 7 -4.54 6.86 3.01
N TYR A 8 -3.55 7.28 3.78
CA TYR A 8 -2.23 6.66 3.76
C TYR A 8 -2.30 5.30 4.45
N LEU A 9 -1.83 4.29 3.76
CA LEU A 9 -1.71 2.92 4.24
C LEU A 9 -0.33 2.75 4.87
N THR A 10 -0.30 2.13 6.04
CA THR A 10 0.94 1.66 6.64
C THR A 10 1.55 0.54 5.79
N ILE A 11 2.83 0.24 6.03
CA ILE A 11 3.50 -0.87 5.36
C ILE A 11 2.80 -2.23 5.56
N HIS A 12 2.19 -2.47 6.73
CA HIS A 12 1.50 -3.73 7.02
C HIS A 12 0.19 -3.85 6.23
N GLN A 13 -0.59 -2.76 6.18
CA GLN A 13 -1.81 -2.69 5.39
C GLN A 13 -1.50 -2.84 3.89
N ALA A 14 -0.47 -2.15 3.39
CA ALA A 14 -0.05 -2.26 2.00
C ALA A 14 0.43 -3.67 1.64
N ALA A 15 1.22 -4.30 2.51
CA ALA A 15 1.70 -5.67 2.29
C ALA A 15 0.54 -6.69 2.20
N LYS A 16 -0.47 -6.53 3.05
CA LYS A 16 -1.70 -7.37 3.04
C LYS A 16 -2.50 -7.20 1.75
N LEU A 17 -2.56 -5.99 1.18
CA LEU A 17 -3.22 -5.74 -0.11
C LEU A 17 -2.45 -6.30 -1.30
N ILE A 18 -1.12 -6.26 -1.25
CA ILE A 18 -0.25 -6.77 -2.32
C ILE A 18 -0.15 -8.30 -2.24
N GLY A 19 -0.36 -8.91 -1.07
CA GLY A 19 -0.20 -10.34 -0.85
C GLY A 19 1.25 -10.75 -0.56
N VAL A 20 2.03 -9.88 0.09
CA VAL A 20 3.42 -10.14 0.50
C VAL A 20 3.63 -9.84 1.99
N THR A 21 4.80 -10.16 2.52
CA THR A 21 5.15 -9.78 3.89
C THR A 21 5.57 -8.31 3.97
N ALA A 22 5.41 -7.69 5.15
CA ALA A 22 5.90 -6.33 5.38
C ALA A 22 7.43 -6.20 5.23
N LEU A 23 8.18 -7.29 5.49
CA LEU A 23 9.63 -7.35 5.25
C LEU A 23 9.96 -7.28 3.75
N THR A 24 9.24 -8.05 2.93
CA THR A 24 9.38 -8.02 1.46
C THR A 24 9.14 -6.61 0.93
N LEU A 25 8.09 -5.93 1.39
CA LEU A 25 7.77 -4.58 0.96
C LEU A 25 8.82 -3.56 1.41
N ARG A 26 9.37 -3.72 2.62
CA ARG A 26 10.51 -2.95 3.14
C ARG A 26 11.74 -3.09 2.25
N ASN A 27 12.04 -4.32 1.82
CA ASN A 27 13.17 -4.61 0.94
C ASN A 27 12.98 -3.96 -0.45
N TRP A 28 11.76 -3.97 -1.00
CA TRP A 28 11.48 -3.33 -2.28
C TRP A 28 11.64 -1.80 -2.22
N ASP A 29 11.24 -1.18 -1.11
CA ASP A 29 11.46 0.25 -0.87
C ASP A 29 12.97 0.57 -0.77
N ASN A 30 13.73 -0.20 0.00
CA ASN A 30 15.18 -0.03 0.15
C ASN A 30 15.92 -0.19 -1.20
N LEU A 31 15.50 -1.15 -2.02
CA LEU A 31 16.03 -1.39 -3.36
C LEU A 31 15.46 -0.44 -4.43
N ARG A 32 14.65 0.55 -4.03
CA ARG A 32 13.98 1.52 -4.92
C ARG A 32 13.09 0.90 -6.00
N LYS A 33 12.66 -0.35 -5.82
CA LYS A 33 11.73 -1.05 -6.73
C LYS A 33 10.28 -0.62 -6.52
N PHE A 34 9.93 -0.28 -5.27
CA PHE A 34 8.62 0.27 -4.90
C PHE A 34 8.78 1.23 -3.73
N GLN A 35 9.10 2.49 -4.04
CA GLN A 35 9.42 3.51 -3.05
C GLN A 35 8.16 4.00 -2.32
N ALA A 36 8.21 3.98 -0.99
CA ALA A 36 7.16 4.54 -0.15
C ALA A 36 7.33 6.05 0.01
N ALA A 37 6.21 6.75 0.13
CA ALA A 37 6.23 8.08 0.71
C ALA A 37 6.61 8.00 2.20
N ARG A 38 7.08 9.11 2.76
CA ARG A 38 7.50 9.21 4.15
C ARG A 38 6.58 10.16 4.90
N HIS A 39 6.10 9.73 6.07
CA HIS A 39 5.28 10.58 6.92
C HIS A 39 6.15 11.73 7.49
N PRO A 40 5.70 13.00 7.40
CA PRO A 40 6.56 14.15 7.69
C PRO A 40 7.04 14.23 9.14
N ILE A 41 6.30 13.66 10.08
CA ILE A 41 6.59 13.78 11.52
C ILE A 41 7.50 12.66 12.05
N ASN A 42 7.35 11.42 11.55
CA ASN A 42 8.04 10.24 12.11
C ASN A 42 8.75 9.40 11.06
N ASN A 43 8.79 9.86 9.81
CA ASN A 43 9.46 9.22 8.68
C ASN A 43 9.01 7.77 8.41
N TYR A 44 7.82 7.39 8.88
CA TYR A 44 7.27 6.06 8.59
C TYR A 44 6.90 5.92 7.13
N ARG A 45 7.03 4.69 6.62
CA ARG A 45 6.68 4.33 5.26
C ARG A 45 5.16 4.32 5.11
N VAL A 46 4.68 5.12 4.18
CA VAL A 46 3.26 5.19 3.84
C VAL A 46 3.05 5.02 2.34
N TYR A 47 1.92 4.41 2.01
CA TYR A 47 1.54 4.10 0.63
C TYR A 47 0.12 4.58 0.37
N THR A 48 -0.19 4.96 -0.87
CA THR A 48 -1.57 5.20 -1.28
C THR A 48 -2.16 3.95 -1.92
N LEU A 49 -3.49 3.83 -1.92
CA LEU A 49 -4.17 2.76 -2.65
C LEU A 49 -3.82 2.80 -4.15
N GLU A 50 -3.72 4.00 -4.73
CA GLU A 50 -3.33 4.21 -6.13
C GLU A 50 -1.93 3.66 -6.43
N GLN A 51 -0.96 3.87 -5.53
CA GLN A 51 0.38 3.29 -5.69
C GLN A 51 0.34 1.76 -5.72
N ILE A 52 -0.48 1.16 -4.85
CA ILE A 52 -0.65 -0.31 -4.79
C ILE A 52 -1.32 -0.82 -6.07
N GLU A 53 -2.42 -0.20 -6.51
CA GLU A 53 -3.10 -0.59 -7.74
C GLU A 53 -2.21 -0.45 -8.97
N SER A 54 -1.41 0.63 -9.04
CA SER A 54 -0.44 0.85 -10.10
C SER A 54 0.64 -0.24 -10.12
N LEU A 55 1.15 -0.64 -8.95
CA LEU A 55 2.10 -1.74 -8.83
C LEU A 55 1.49 -3.07 -9.31
N LEU A 56 0.30 -3.43 -8.82
CA LEU A 56 -0.37 -4.67 -9.20
C LEU A 56 -0.64 -4.72 -10.71
N LYS A 57 -1.08 -3.60 -11.30
CA LYS A 57 -1.24 -3.48 -12.75
C LYS A 57 0.07 -3.73 -13.50
N LYS A 58 1.20 -3.16 -13.04
CA LYS A 58 2.53 -3.41 -13.64
C LYS A 58 2.95 -4.88 -13.55
N LEU A 59 2.53 -5.59 -12.51
CA LEU A 59 2.79 -7.02 -12.30
C LEU A 59 1.78 -7.93 -13.04
N GLY A 60 0.79 -7.38 -13.74
CA GLY A 60 -0.27 -8.17 -14.37
C GLY A 60 -1.24 -8.81 -13.37
N LEU A 61 -1.29 -8.31 -12.14
CA LEU A 61 -2.15 -8.80 -11.07
C LEU A 61 -3.47 -8.01 -10.99
N PRO A 62 -4.58 -8.65 -10.58
CA PRO A 62 -5.85 -7.97 -10.41
C PRO A 62 -5.78 -6.96 -9.25
N LYS A 63 -6.66 -5.96 -9.30
CA LYS A 63 -6.86 -5.05 -8.16
C LYS A 63 -7.34 -5.82 -6.93
N PRO A 64 -7.00 -5.34 -5.71
CA PRO A 64 -7.47 -5.98 -4.49
C PRO A 64 -9.00 -5.92 -4.40
N ALA A 65 -9.61 -6.98 -3.87
CA ALA A 65 -11.06 -7.05 -3.71
C ALA A 65 -11.55 -5.89 -2.83
N LYS A 66 -12.61 -5.19 -3.26
CA LYS A 66 -13.15 -4.01 -2.54
C LYS A 66 -13.45 -4.30 -1.06
N LYS A 67 -14.00 -5.48 -0.76
CA LYS A 67 -14.28 -5.94 0.61
C LYS A 67 -13.01 -6.03 1.47
N LEU A 68 -11.88 -6.47 0.90
CA LEU A 68 -10.60 -6.53 1.59
C LEU A 68 -10.04 -5.12 1.85
N VAL A 69 -10.13 -4.24 0.86
CA VAL A 69 -9.71 -2.83 0.99
C VAL A 69 -10.46 -2.15 2.11
N ILE A 70 -11.80 -2.29 2.16
CA ILE A 70 -12.63 -1.71 3.22
C ILE A 70 -12.20 -2.23 4.60
N LYS A 71 -12.07 -3.55 4.75
CA LYS A 71 -11.62 -4.17 6.00
C LYS A 71 -10.28 -3.60 6.48
N ILE A 72 -9.33 -3.37 5.57
CA ILE A 72 -8.00 -2.85 5.90
C ILE A 72 -8.00 -1.36 6.27
N LEU A 73 -8.95 -0.58 5.74
CA LEU A 73 -9.07 0.86 6.01
C LEU A 73 -9.89 1.19 7.26
N GLU A 74 -10.63 0.20 7.76
CA GLU A 74 -11.43 0.24 8.99
C GLU A 74 -10.70 -0.37 10.20
N ASP A 75 -9.72 -1.26 9.96
CA ASP A 75 -8.70 -1.72 10.94
C ASP A 75 -7.72 -0.57 11.29
#